data_AF-A0A4Y3IRH3-F1
#
_entry.id   AF-A0A4Y3IRH3-F1
#
_cell.length_a   1.000
_cell.length_b   1.000
_cell.length_c   1.000
_cell.angle_alpha   90.00
_cell.angle_beta   90.00
_cell.angle_gamma   90.00
#
_symmetry.space_group_name_H-M   'P 1'
#
loop_
_entity.id
_entity.type
_entity.pdbx_description
1 polymer ?
#
loop_
_entity_poly.entity_id
_entity_poly.type
_entity_poly.pdbx_seq_one_letter_code
_entity_poly.pdbx_strand_id
1 'polypeptide(L)' 'MKIKKIYLRPKTAFFYRAFVILLVAWSSYVAIDLLANDFGQPQTTRTGVEINFYNYLFRYLVIAGVGIYTLLFVVRTKNH' A
#
# COMPACT_ATOMS: atom_id res chain seq x y z
N MET A 1 2.78 23.14 -2.88
CA MET A 1 3.63 22.28 -3.74
C MET A 1 2.74 21.63 -4.80
N LYS A 2 2.93 21.88 -6.11
CA LYS A 2 2.10 21.29 -7.17
C LYS A 2 2.53 19.84 -7.39
N ILE A 3 1.61 18.88 -7.25
CA ILE A 3 1.87 17.45 -7.49
C ILE A 3 2.13 17.25 -8.98
N LYS A 4 3.35 16.82 -9.35
CA LYS A 4 3.69 16.46 -10.73
C LYS A 4 2.97 15.16 -11.09
N LYS A 5 2.05 15.22 -12.05
CA LYS A 5 1.29 14.06 -12.53
C LYS A 5 2.20 13.17 -13.40
N ILE A 6 2.10 11.84 -13.23
CA ILE A 6 2.80 10.88 -14.08
C ILE A 6 1.89 10.54 -15.25
N TYR A 7 2.33 10.89 -16.45
CA TYR A 7 1.61 10.61 -17.69
C TYR A 7 2.12 9.30 -18.30
N LEU A 8 1.37 8.23 -18.13
CA LEU A 8 1.72 6.91 -18.67
C LEU A 8 0.93 6.63 -19.96
N ARG A 9 1.50 5.78 -20.84
CA ARG A 9 0.75 5.18 -21.96
C ARG A 9 -0.42 4.33 -21.43
N PRO A 10 -1.55 4.22 -22.13
CA PRO A 10 -2.74 3.51 -21.62
C PRO A 10 -2.46 2.09 -21.13
N LYS A 11 -1.70 1.29 -21.89
CA LYS A 11 -1.31 -0.08 -21.51
C LYS A 11 -0.47 -0.09 -20.22
N THR A 12 0.55 0.76 -20.14
CA THR A 12 1.42 0.86 -18.95
C THR A 12 0.65 1.37 -17.72
N ALA A 13 -0.27 2.32 -17.91
CA ALA A 13 -1.13 2.83 -16.84
C ALA A 13 -2.05 1.73 -16.28
N PHE A 14 -2.57 0.85 -17.15
CA PHE A 14 -3.40 -0.28 -16.74
C PHE A 14 -2.61 -1.26 -15.86
N PHE A 15 -1.46 -1.75 -16.33
CA PHE A 15 -0.63 -2.67 -15.55
C PHE A 15 -0.17 -2.06 -14.23
N TYR A 16 0.22 -0.79 -14.25
CA TYR A 16 0.63 -0.08 -13.04
C TYR A 16 -0.53 0.07 -12.04
N ARG A 17 -1.74 0.41 -12.49
CA ARG A 17 -2.92 0.45 -11.62
C ARG A 17 -3.24 -0.92 -11.03
N ALA A 18 -3.23 -1.97 -11.85
CA ALA A 18 -3.48 -3.34 -11.39
C ALA A 18 -2.46 -3.75 -10.31
N PHE A 19 -1.18 -3.46 -10.53
CA PHE A 19 -0.13 -3.71 -9.55
C PHE A 19 -0.34 -2.94 -8.25
N VAL A 20 -0.67 -1.65 -8.32
CA VAL A 20 -0.93 -0.84 -7.12
C VAL A 20 -2.18 -1.32 -6.38
N ILE A 21 -3.23 -1.73 -7.09
CA ILE A 21 -4.44 -2.33 -6.47
C ILE A 21 -4.07 -3.61 -5.70
N LEU A 22 -3.26 -4.48 -6.30
CA LEU A 22 -2.79 -5.70 -5.64
C LEU A 22 -1.97 -5.40 -4.39
N LEU A 23 -1.07 -4.41 -4.46
CA LEU A 23 -0.29 -3.96 -3.31
C LEU A 23 -1.18 -3.41 -2.18
N VAL A 24 -2.16 -2.57 -2.52
CA VAL A 24 -3.11 -2.03 -1.54
C VAL A 24 -3.89 -3.17 -0.89
N ALA A 25 -4.47 -4.07 -1.69
CA ALA A 25 -5.25 -5.20 -1.19
C ALA A 25 -4.41 -6.09 -0.24
N TRP A 26 -3.19 -6.43 -0.65
CA TRP A 26 -2.27 -7.22 0.18
C TRP A 26 -1.92 -6.50 1.48
N SER A 27 -1.58 -5.20 1.42
CA SER A 27 -1.24 -4.43 2.61
C SER A 27 -2.41 -4.29 3.58
N SER A 28 -3.63 -4.08 3.08
CA SER A 28 -4.84 -4.02 3.91
C SER A 28 -5.14 -5.36 4.55
N TYR A 29 -4.98 -6.47 3.81
CA TYR A 29 -5.13 -7.81 4.36
C TYR A 29 -4.17 -8.06 5.52
N VAL A 30 -2.89 -7.75 5.37
CA VAL A 30 -1.89 -7.91 6.44
C VAL A 30 -2.19 -7.00 7.63
N ALA A 31 -2.60 -5.75 7.40
CA ALA A 31 -2.96 -4.84 8.48
C ALA A 31 -4.17 -5.35 9.27
N ILE A 32 -5.19 -5.89 8.60
CA ILE A 32 -6.36 -6.49 9.25
C ILE A 32 -5.97 -7.74 10.02
N ASP A 33 -5.14 -8.61 9.45
CA ASP A 33 -4.63 -9.81 10.13
C ASP A 33 -3.90 -9.47 11.43
N LEU A 34 -3.01 -8.47 11.39
CA LEU A 34 -2.31 -7.95 12.56
C LEU A 34 -3.25 -7.35 13.61
N LEU A 35 -4.26 -6.60 13.18
CA LEU A 35 -5.27 -6.01 14.08
C LEU A 35 -6.20 -7.06 14.69
N ALA A 36 -6.49 -8.15 13.98
CA ALA A 36 -7.39 -9.18 14.47
C ALA A 36 -6.69 -10.16 15.42
N ASN A 37 -5.44 -10.51 15.14
CA ASN A 37 -4.74 -11.61 15.82
C ASN A 37 -3.67 -11.14 16.82
N ASP A 38 -3.00 -10.03 16.55
CA ASP A 38 -1.79 -9.61 17.27
C ASP A 38 -1.98 -8.25 18.00
N PHE A 39 -3.20 -7.72 18.04
CA PHE A 39 -3.48 -6.40 18.59
C PHE A 39 -3.24 -6.35 20.11
N GLY A 40 -2.55 -5.30 20.54
CA GLY A 40 -2.15 -5.12 21.95
C GLY A 40 -0.83 -5.79 22.31
N GLN A 41 -0.23 -6.57 21.40
CA GLN A 41 1.12 -7.08 21.62
C GLN A 41 2.16 -5.99 21.35
N PRO A 42 3.18 -5.83 22.22
CA PRO A 42 4.28 -4.88 21.97
C PRO A 42 5.21 -5.34 20.84
N GLN A 43 5.31 -6.66 20.62
CA GLN A 43 6.13 -7.30 19.60
C GLN A 43 5.32 -8.38 18.89
N THR A 44 5.52 -8.52 17.58
CA THR A 44 5.01 -9.64 16.77
C THR A 44 6.19 -10.38 16.18
N THR A 45 6.16 -11.72 16.25
CA THR A 45 7.23 -12.56 15.69
C THR A 45 6.80 -13.07 14.32
N ARG A 46 7.44 -12.58 13.28
CA ARG A 46 7.24 -13.06 11.90
C ARG A 46 8.56 -13.60 11.38
N THR A 47 8.53 -14.81 10.79
CA THR A 47 9.72 -15.46 10.21
C THR A 47 10.91 -15.57 11.18
N GLY A 48 10.63 -15.74 12.48
CA GLY A 48 11.66 -15.85 13.53
C GLY A 48 12.31 -14.54 13.97
N VAL A 49 11.84 -13.39 13.48
CA VAL A 49 12.32 -12.06 13.87
C VAL A 49 11.25 -11.34 14.69
N GLU A 50 11.62 -10.83 15.86
CA GLU A 50 10.77 -9.94 16.65
C GLU A 50 10.72 -8.56 16.01
N ILE A 51 9.51 -8.09 15.73
CA ILE A 51 9.28 -6.79 15.12
C ILE A 51 8.35 -6.00 16.03
N ASN A 52 8.65 -4.72 16.24
CA ASN A 52 7.73 -3.83 16.93
C ASN A 52 6.38 -3.80 16.19
N PHE A 53 5.32 -4.24 16.87
CA PHE A 53 4.00 -4.42 16.28
C PHE A 53 3.46 -3.13 15.65
N TYR A 54 3.50 -2.02 16.40
CA TYR A 54 2.95 -0.75 15.94
C TYR A 54 3.70 -0.21 14.72
N ASN A 55 5.03 -0.31 14.70
CA ASN A 55 5.83 0.06 13.53
C ASN A 55 5.53 -0.85 12.33
N TYR A 56 5.34 -2.15 12.57
CA TYR A 56 5.02 -3.11 11.52
C TYR A 56 3.64 -2.83 10.92
N LEU A 57 2.61 -2.69 11.75
CA LEU A 57 1.26 -2.30 11.36
C LEU A 57 1.25 -0.97 10.60
N PHE A 58 1.95 0.05 11.11
CA PHE A 58 2.00 1.37 10.49
C PHE A 58 2.59 1.33 9.08
N ARG A 59 3.61 0.49 8.83
CA ARG A 59 4.17 0.32 7.48
C ARG A 59 3.11 -0.12 6.47
N TYR A 60 2.26 -1.09 6.82
CA TYR A 60 1.21 -1.57 5.92
C TYR A 60 0.10 -0.55 5.73
N LEU A 61 -0.27 0.19 6.77
CA LEU A 61 -1.24 1.29 6.66
C LEU A 61 -0.72 2.41 5.75
N VAL A 62 0.56 2.77 5.85
CA VAL A 62 1.19 3.76 4.97
C VAL A 62 1.24 3.28 3.53
N ILE A 63 1.59 2.01 3.28
CA ILE A 63 1.58 1.43 1.92
C ILE A 63 0.18 1.51 1.31
N ALA A 64 -0.86 1.12 2.07
CA ALA A 64 -2.24 1.22 1.62
C ALA A 64 -2.62 2.67 1.29
N GLY A 65 -2.31 3.61 2.18
CA GLY A 65 -2.61 5.04 2.00
C GLY A 65 -1.91 5.64 0.78
N VAL A 66 -0.61 5.38 0.61
CA VAL A 66 0.17 5.84 -0.54
C VAL A 66 -0.32 5.19 -1.84
N GLY A 67 -0.67 3.90 -1.81
CA GLY A 67 -1.22 3.20 -2.96
C GLY A 67 -2.56 3.78 -3.41
N ILE A 68 -3.49 4.02 -2.47
CA ILE A 68 -4.78 4.66 -2.74
C ILE A 68 -4.57 6.06 -3.33
N TYR A 69 -3.69 6.87 -2.72
CA TYR A 69 -3.36 8.20 -3.22
C TYR A 69 -2.82 8.15 -4.66
N THR A 70 -1.94 7.18 -4.93
CA THR A 70 -1.35 6.97 -6.26
C THR A 70 -2.42 6.64 -7.30
N LEU A 71 -3.36 5.75 -6.97
CA LEU A 71 -4.47 5.37 -7.85
C LEU A 71 -5.38 6.55 -8.17
N LEU A 72 -5.73 7.37 -7.18
CA LEU A 72 -6.68 8.48 -7.33
C LEU A 72 -6.08 9.70 -8.03
N PHE A 73 -4.83 10.05 -7.71
CA PHE A 73 -4.28 11.36 -8.06
C PHE A 73 -3.07 11.31 -8.99
N VAL A 74 -2.26 10.25 -8.94
CA VAL A 74 -0.97 10.19 -9.64
C VAL A 74 -1.09 9.53 -11.00
N VAL A 75 -1.79 8.39 -11.10
CA VAL A 75 -1.88 7.64 -12.36
C VAL A 75 -2.91 8.24 -13.29
N ARG A 76 -2.44 9.01 -14.28
CA ARG A 76 -3.28 9.51 -15.38
C ARG A 76 -2.82 8.90 -16.70
N THR A 77 -3.79 8.48 -17.51
CA THR A 77 -3.54 8.13 -18.91
C THR A 77 -3.35 9.41 -19.70
N LYS A 78 -2.35 9.43 -20.59
CA LYS A 78 -2.39 10.40 -21.70
C LYS A 78 -3.55 10.00 -22.59
N ASN A 79 -4.67 10.71 -22.47
CA ASN A 79 -5.65 10.71 -23.54
C ASN A 79 -4.99 11.45 -24.70
N HIS A 80 -4.82 10.74 -25.81
CA HIS A 80 -4.46 11.34 -27.07
C HIS A 80 -5.61 12.25 -27.54
#